data_AF-A0A1R3WGR4-F1
#
_entry.id   AF-A0A1R3WGR4-F1
#
_cell.length_a   1.000
_cell.length_b   1.000
_cell.length_c   1.000
_cell.angle_alpha   90.00
_cell.angle_beta   90.00
_cell.angle_gamma   90.00
#
_symmetry.space_group_name_H-M   'P 1'
#
loop_
_entity.id
_entity.type
_entity.pdbx_description
1 polymer ?
#
loop_
_entity_poly.entity_id
_entity_poly.type
_entity_poly.pdbx_seq_one_letter_code
_entity_poly.pdbx_strand_id
1 'polypeptide(L)'
;MANETTQSPLSGQKATLPDTLELRELSVIGLMDAHDGIAALLRSSRGEIARVQVGDSAFGVQITAIGDAQVLLTDRWGRTHSLALPHS
;
A
#
# COMPACT_ATOMS: atom_id res chain seq x y z
N MET A 1 -23.32 26.79 42.84
CA MET A 1 -23.34 26.94 41.36
C MET A 1 -22.43 25.85 40.82
N ALA A 2 -23.01 24.90 40.10
CA ALA A 2 -22.38 23.64 39.72
C ALA A 2 -21.78 23.72 38.30
N ASN A 3 -20.68 22.98 38.10
CA ASN A 3 -20.23 22.32 36.86
C ASN A 3 -19.90 23.25 35.65
N GLU A 4 -18.94 23.00 34.75
CA GLU A 4 -18.39 21.76 34.18
C GLU A 4 -16.96 21.98 33.64
N THR A 5 -16.15 20.93 33.77
CA THR A 5 -14.89 20.65 33.09
C THR A 5 -14.98 20.82 31.57
N THR A 6 -14.17 21.70 30.95
CA THR A 6 -13.97 21.67 29.50
C THR A 6 -12.97 20.56 29.15
N GLN A 7 -13.43 19.31 29.20
CA GLN A 7 -12.84 18.25 28.41
C GLN A 7 -13.05 18.63 26.94
N SER A 8 -11.96 18.84 26.21
CA SER A 8 -11.98 18.74 24.75
C SER A 8 -11.67 17.29 24.40
N PRO A 9 -12.66 16.39 24.21
CA PRO A 9 -12.44 15.24 23.36
C PRO A 9 -12.46 15.70 21.90
N LEU A 10 -12.01 14.83 21.00
CA LEU A 10 -12.05 14.96 19.54
C LEU A 10 -10.77 15.49 18.87
N SER A 11 -9.65 14.83 19.13
CA SER A 11 -8.85 14.39 17.99
C SER A 11 -9.17 12.91 17.79
N GLY A 12 -9.89 12.62 16.71
CA GLY A 12 -10.48 11.32 16.45
C GLY A 12 -9.44 10.21 16.52
N GLN A 13 -9.57 9.37 17.54
CA GLN A 13 -9.03 8.03 17.54
C GLN A 13 -9.77 7.22 16.47
N LYS A 14 -9.53 7.51 15.18
CA LYS A 14 -9.74 6.51 14.14
C LYS A 14 -8.50 5.63 14.13
N ALA A 15 -8.42 4.81 15.16
CA ALA A 15 -7.84 3.49 15.04
C ALA A 15 -8.75 2.65 14.14
N THR A 16 -8.82 2.97 12.85
CA THR A 16 -9.06 1.91 11.86
C THR A 16 -7.80 1.07 11.91
N LEU A 17 -7.90 -0.19 12.33
CA LEU A 17 -6.76 -1.11 12.48
C LEU A 17 -5.70 -0.81 11.41
N PRO A 18 -4.50 -0.29 11.77
CA PRO A 18 -3.61 0.35 10.79
C PRO A 18 -2.88 -0.62 9.86
N ASP A 19 -3.17 -1.92 9.94
CA ASP A 19 -2.05 -2.86 9.88
C ASP A 19 -2.40 -4.22 9.29
N THR A 20 -3.48 -4.32 8.53
CA THR A 20 -3.67 -5.44 7.60
C THR A 20 -3.82 -4.82 6.23
N LEU A 21 -2.70 -4.66 5.52
CA LEU A 21 -2.76 -4.40 4.10
C LEU A 21 -3.45 -5.60 3.47
N GLU A 22 -4.74 -5.46 3.17
CA GLU A 22 -5.47 -6.48 2.43
C GLU A 22 -4.89 -6.51 1.03
N LEU A 23 -4.04 -7.50 0.73
CA LEU A 23 -3.41 -7.61 -0.59
C LEU A 23 -4.44 -7.83 -1.70
N ARG A 24 -5.64 -8.26 -1.34
CA ARG A 24 -6.82 -8.31 -2.23
C ARG A 24 -7.26 -6.92 -2.70
N GLU A 25 -6.94 -5.90 -1.92
CA GLU A 25 -7.25 -4.50 -2.17
C GLU A 25 -6.09 -3.74 -2.82
N LEU A 26 -4.88 -4.31 -2.79
CA LEU A 26 -3.73 -3.77 -3.50
C LEU A 26 -3.76 -4.28 -4.95
N SER A 27 -3.69 -3.35 -5.90
CA SER A 27 -3.66 -3.68 -7.32
C SER A 27 -2.44 -3.06 -7.99
N VAL A 28 -1.80 -3.83 -8.87
CA VAL A 28 -0.85 -3.25 -9.82
C VAL A 28 -1.69 -2.64 -10.93
N ILE A 29 -1.44 -1.39 -11.30
CA ILE A 29 -2.20 -0.72 -12.37
C ILE A 29 -1.36 -0.47 -13.62
N GLY A 30 -0.05 -0.69 -13.53
CA GLY A 30 0.83 -0.55 -14.68
C GLY A 30 2.30 -0.73 -14.32
N LEU A 31 3.10 -0.89 -15.37
CA LEU A 31 4.55 -0.85 -15.34
C LEU A 31 5.01 0.33 -16.20
N MET A 32 6.09 0.97 -15.81
CA MET A 32 6.71 2.03 -16.58
C MET A 32 8.22 1.86 -16.59
N ASP A 33 8.84 2.28 -17.68
CA ASP A 33 10.29 2.46 -17.75
C ASP A 33 10.63 3.79 -17.06
N ALA A 34 11.36 3.73 -15.95
CA ALA A 34 11.89 4.90 -15.25
C ALA A 34 13.39 5.03 -15.55
N HIS A 35 13.95 6.21 -15.30
CA HIS A 35 15.36 6.49 -15.63
C HIS A 35 16.36 5.51 -14.98
N ASP A 36 15.98 4.93 -13.83
CA ASP A 36 16.77 3.94 -13.07
C ASP A 36 16.23 2.49 -13.22
N GLY A 37 15.40 2.21 -14.22
CA GLY A 37 14.85 0.88 -14.51
C GLY A 37 13.34 0.77 -14.38
N ILE A 38 12.82 -0.47 -14.35
CA ILE A 38 11.37 -0.71 -14.35
C ILE A 38 10.76 -0.29 -13.01
N ALA A 39 9.71 0.53 -13.07
CA ALA A 39 8.89 0.91 -11.93
C ALA A 39 7.46 0.38 -12.10
N ALA A 40 6.87 -0.09 -11.01
CA ALA A 40 5.48 -0.50 -10.93
C ALA A 40 4.63 0.61 -10.32
N LEU A 41 3.39 0.71 -10.78
CA LEU A 41 2.36 1.53 -10.17
C LEU A 41 1.44 0.65 -9.34
N LEU A 42 1.39 0.92 -8.05
CA LEU A 42 0.51 0.28 -7.11
C LEU A 42 -0.64 1.22 -6.74
N ARG A 43 -1.84 0.67 -6.68
CA ARG A 43 -3.04 1.35 -6.20
C ARG A 43 -3.57 0.64 -4.95
N SER A 44 -3.74 1.40 -3.87
CA SER A 44 -4.45 0.93 -2.68
C SER A 44 -5.97 0.96 -2.88
N SER A 45 -6.73 0.25 -2.04
CA SER A 45 -8.21 0.35 -2.01
C SER A 45 -8.71 1.78 -1.80
N ARG A 46 -7.93 2.61 -1.12
CA ARG A 46 -8.25 4.02 -0.86
C ARG A 46 -8.05 4.91 -2.09
N GLY A 47 -7.57 4.34 -3.20
CA GLY A 47 -7.30 5.05 -4.43
C GLY A 47 -5.95 5.79 -4.44
N GLU A 48 -5.12 5.59 -3.41
CA GLU A 48 -3.76 6.14 -3.39
C GLU A 48 -2.90 5.37 -4.39
N ILE A 49 -2.08 6.11 -5.14
CA ILE A 49 -1.19 5.53 -6.14
C ILE A 49 0.25 5.78 -5.70
N ALA A 50 1.04 4.71 -5.65
CA ALA A 50 2.47 4.77 -5.39
C ALA A 50 3.24 4.23 -6.59
N ARG A 51 4.29 4.96 -6.97
CA ARG A 51 5.32 4.46 -7.91
C ARG A 51 6.41 3.80 -7.08
N VAL A 52 6.74 2.56 -7.41
CA VAL A 52 7.71 1.74 -6.67
C VAL A 52 8.65 1.00 -7.61
N GLN A 53 9.89 0.81 -7.19
CA GLN A 53 10.89 -0.02 -7.86
C GLN A 53 11.21 -1.27 -7.02
N VAL A 54 11.98 -2.19 -7.58
CA VAL A 54 12.48 -3.36 -6.83
C VAL A 54 13.30 -2.88 -5.63
N GLY A 55 12.97 -3.38 -4.45
CA GLY A 55 13.58 -2.99 -3.17
C GLY A 55 12.77 -1.94 -2.40
N ASP A 56 11.90 -1.17 -3.06
CA ASP A 56 11.07 -0.16 -2.41
C ASP A 56 10.00 -0.79 -1.52
N SER A 57 9.51 -0.01 -0.56
CA SER A 57 8.38 -0.38 0.28
C SER A 57 7.24 0.62 0.14
N ALA A 58 6.03 0.13 -0.11
CA ALA A 58 4.82 0.93 -0.19
C ALA A 58 3.63 0.19 0.41
N PHE A 59 2.70 0.93 1.00
CA PHE A 59 1.48 0.40 1.60
C PHE A 59 1.68 -0.71 2.65
N GLY A 60 2.90 -0.93 3.16
CA GLY A 60 3.22 -2.00 4.11
C GLY A 60 3.73 -3.30 3.48
N VAL A 61 4.07 -3.28 2.19
CA VAL A 61 4.77 -4.36 1.48
C VAL A 61 6.07 -3.87 0.88
N GLN A 62 7.02 -4.78 0.73
CA GLN A 62 8.27 -4.57 0.00
C GLN A 62 8.18 -5.19 -1.38
N ILE A 63 8.62 -4.47 -2.41
CA ILE A 63 8.69 -4.98 -3.78
C ILE A 63 9.94 -5.83 -3.93
N THR A 64 9.75 -7.11 -4.21
CA THR A 64 10.86 -8.06 -4.35
C THR A 64 11.27 -8.27 -5.80
N ALA A 65 10.32 -8.22 -6.72
CA ALA A 65 10.61 -8.24 -8.15
C ALA A 65 9.47 -7.62 -8.96
N ILE A 66 9.82 -7.04 -10.10
CA ILE A 66 8.88 -6.52 -11.09
C ILE A 66 9.15 -7.29 -12.39
N GLY A 67 8.18 -8.08 -12.84
CA GLY A 67 8.21 -8.76 -14.13
C GLY A 67 7.18 -8.18 -15.09
N ASP A 68 7.16 -8.65 -16.34
CA ASP A 68 6.35 -8.05 -17.41
C ASP A 68 4.83 -8.15 -17.20
N ALA A 69 4.38 -9.20 -16.50
CA ALA A 69 2.95 -9.49 -16.27
C ALA A 69 2.56 -9.55 -14.78
N GLN A 70 3.54 -9.45 -13.88
CA GLN A 70 3.30 -9.60 -12.44
C GLN A 70 4.35 -8.87 -11.60
N VAL A 71 3.92 -8.43 -10.43
CA VAL A 71 4.78 -7.83 -9.41
C VAL A 71 4.79 -8.74 -8.20
N LEU A 72 5.98 -9.12 -7.76
CA LEU A 72 6.21 -9.86 -6.54
C LEU A 72 6.46 -8.89 -5.40
N LEU A 73 5.77 -9.13 -4.30
CA LEU A 73 5.84 -8.30 -3.12
C LEU A 73 5.83 -9.16 -1.87
N THR A 74 6.53 -8.71 -0.85
CA THR A 74 6.64 -9.41 0.44
C THR A 74 5.99 -8.56 1.51
N ASP A 75 5.07 -9.17 2.25
CA ASP A 75 4.46 -8.52 3.40
C ASP A 75 5.45 -8.43 4.57
N ARG A 76 5.09 -7.65 5.59
CA ARG A 76 5.90 -7.53 6.81
C ARG A 76 6.05 -8.83 7.61
N TRP A 77 5.26 -9.85 7.32
CA TRP A 77 5.33 -11.18 7.93
C TRP A 77 6.22 -12.13 7.12
N GLY A 78 6.87 -11.65 6.05
CA GLY A 78 7.76 -12.43 5.20
C GLY A 78 7.06 -13.32 4.18
N ARG A 79 5.75 -13.14 3.95
CA ARG A 79 5.01 -13.88 2.92
C ARG A 79 5.13 -13.15 1.60
N THR A 80 5.55 -13.88 0.58
CA THR A 80 5.59 -13.37 -0.79
C THR A 80 4.25 -13.59 -1.47
N HIS A 81 3.76 -12.54 -2.11
CA HIS A 81 2.55 -12.51 -2.88
C HIS A 81 2.88 -12.03 -4.30
N SER A 82 2.15 -12.58 -5.27
CA SER A 82 2.24 -12.16 -6.66
C SER A 82 0.97 -11.41 -7.02
N LEU A 83 1.11 -10.16 -7.47
CA LEU A 83 0.03 -9.40 -8.07
C LEU A 83 0.21 -9.41 -9.58
N ALA A 84 -0.75 -10.01 -10.29
CA ALA A 84 -0.83 -9.90 -11.73
C ALA A 84 -1.24 -8.48 -12.13
N LEU A 85 -0.75 -8.02 -13.28
CA LEU A 85 -1.33 -6.85 -13.90
C LEU A 85 -2.79 -7.16 -14.32
N PRO A 86 -3.72 -6.20 -14.18
CA PRO A 86 -5.05 -6.33 -14.72
C PRO A 86 -4.94 -6.41 -16.24
N HIS A 87 -5.16 -7.61 -16.77
CA HIS A 87 -5.36 -7.80 -18.19
C HIS A 87 -6.73 -7.22 -18.55
N SER A 88 -6.75 -6.35 -19.55
CA SER A 88 -7.97 -5.76 -20.14
C SER A 88 -8.86 -6.81 -20.79
#